data_AF-A0A2N9JE14-F1
#
_entry.id   AF-A0A2N9JE14-F1
#
_cell.length_a   1.000
_cell.length_b   1.000
_cell.length_c   1.000
_cell.angle_alpha   90.00
_cell.angle_beta   90.00
_cell.angle_gamma   90.00
#
_symmetry.space_group_name_H-M   'P 1'
#
loop_
_entity.id
_entity.type
_entity.pdbx_description
1 polymer ?
#
loop_
_entity_poly.entity_id
_entity_poly.type
_entity_poly.pdbx_seq_one_letter_code
_entity_poly.pdbx_strand_id
1 'polypeptide(L)'
;MAADDELSQIVRRRLQSLLAEIPPRRAAGDRALGEPTVDEPHPTPLPNLRAQPDPWSLDPPADDGPLTDGADDDSGSEASSATRPHAALRVLPGVGQRARQFVREHLVVVGIIVLSGCLWGGYSMFQARTAPVAVAAPAASVQISVPQPSPSPSATVLVHVLGEVRKPGVVSLPEGSRVQDAITAAGGLTSRAKPGDLNLAARVSDGAQLVIGRSGSQVRTTNASTSTGTTADVTVDLNTATVEQLDTLPGVGPVTAQKILAWRSAHGRFRSVAELQEVDGIGPKSYAEIAPHVRV
;
A
#
# COMPACT_ATOMS: atom_id res chain seq x y z
N MET A 1 -35.72 -13.19 45.35
CA MET A 1 -36.07 -14.60 45.04
C MET A 1 -36.90 -14.77 43.76
N ALA A 2 -37.69 -13.79 43.30
CA ALA A 2 -38.49 -13.91 42.07
C ALA A 2 -37.71 -13.73 40.75
N ALA A 3 -36.58 -13.00 40.75
CA ALA A 3 -35.81 -12.71 39.53
C ALA A 3 -34.95 -13.89 39.03
N ASP A 4 -34.45 -14.74 39.94
CA ASP A 4 -33.70 -15.96 39.59
C ASP A 4 -34.58 -17.02 38.90
N ASP A 5 -35.88 -17.01 39.20
CA ASP A 5 -36.82 -18.00 38.66
C ASP A 5 -37.15 -17.69 37.18
N GLU A 6 -37.23 -16.41 36.82
CA GLU A 6 -37.37 -15.99 35.41
C GLU A 6 -36.15 -16.33 34.56
N LEU A 7 -34.94 -16.10 35.07
CA LEU A 7 -33.71 -16.44 34.35
C LEU A 7 -33.59 -17.96 34.14
N SER A 8 -33.97 -18.75 35.15
CA SER A 8 -33.99 -20.21 35.07
C SER A 8 -35.00 -20.72 34.02
N GLN A 9 -36.17 -20.07 33.92
CA GLN A 9 -37.20 -20.40 32.93
C GLN A 9 -36.75 -20.08 31.49
N ILE A 10 -36.05 -18.96 31.30
CA ILE A 10 -35.52 -18.54 29.99
C ILE A 10 -34.44 -19.51 29.51
N VAL A 11 -33.51 -19.90 30.40
CA VAL A 11 -32.44 -20.85 30.06
C VAL A 11 -33.00 -22.21 29.67
N ARG A 12 -34.01 -22.73 30.40
CA ARG A 12 -34.64 -24.03 30.06
C ARG A 12 -35.32 -24.00 28.69
N ARG A 13 -36.04 -22.92 28.35
CA ARG A 13 -36.68 -22.78 27.03
C ARG A 13 -35.65 -22.76 25.90
N ARG A 14 -34.54 -22.06 26.09
CA ARG A 14 -33.48 -21.99 25.06
C ARG A 14 -32.74 -23.32 24.89
N LEU A 15 -32.55 -24.06 25.98
CA LEU A 15 -31.93 -25.39 25.93
C LEU A 15 -32.83 -26.42 25.25
N GLN A 16 -34.16 -26.34 25.48
CA GLN A 16 -35.12 -27.20 24.79
C GLN A 16 -35.23 -26.90 23.29
N SER A 17 -35.12 -25.64 22.87
CA SER A 17 -35.12 -25.32 21.43
C SER A 17 -33.88 -25.86 20.73
N LEU A 18 -32.71 -25.78 21.37
CA LEU A 18 -31.45 -26.29 20.81
C LEU A 18 -31.42 -27.83 20.72
N LEU A 19 -32.06 -28.52 21.65
CA LEU A 19 -32.11 -29.99 21.63
C LEU A 19 -33.05 -30.55 20.54
N ALA A 20 -34.06 -29.77 20.13
CA ALA A 20 -34.98 -30.14 19.06
C ALA A 20 -34.37 -29.97 17.64
N GLU A 21 -33.23 -29.29 17.53
CA GLU A 21 -32.61 -28.93 16.24
C GLU A 21 -31.44 -29.86 15.86
N ILE A 22 -31.17 -30.90 16.65
CA ILE A 22 -30.17 -31.93 16.36
C ILE A 22 -30.86 -33.10 15.62
N PRO A 23 -30.68 -33.27 14.29
CA PRO A 23 -31.23 -34.42 13.58
C PRO A 23 -30.57 -35.72 14.07
N PRO A 24 -31.32 -36.85 14.14
CA PRO A 24 -30.78 -38.10 14.64
C PRO A 24 -29.68 -38.62 13.72
N ARG A 25 -28.50 -38.91 14.29
CA ARG A 25 -27.45 -39.70 13.62
C ARG A 25 -28.05 -41.04 13.19
N ARG A 26 -28.26 -41.23 11.89
CA ARG A 26 -28.57 -42.54 11.30
C ARG A 26 -27.45 -43.51 11.65
N ALA A 27 -27.79 -44.50 12.46
CA ALA A 27 -27.05 -45.75 12.59
C ALA A 27 -27.45 -46.71 11.45
N ALA A 28 -26.51 -47.62 11.13
CA ALA A 28 -26.60 -48.74 10.18
C ALA A 28 -26.63 -48.33 8.69
N GLY A 29 -25.95 -49.01 7.76
CA GLY A 29 -25.23 -50.27 7.78
C GLY A 29 -25.06 -50.70 6.30
N ASP A 30 -24.02 -51.47 6.02
CA ASP A 30 -23.82 -52.37 4.88
C ASP A 30 -24.33 -52.04 3.46
N ARG A 31 -23.39 -52.27 2.52
CA ARG A 31 -23.54 -52.96 1.23
C ARG A 31 -23.54 -52.12 -0.07
N ALA A 32 -22.54 -52.50 -0.88
CA ALA A 32 -22.58 -52.73 -2.33
C ALA A 32 -22.08 -51.63 -3.27
N LEU A 33 -20.89 -51.91 -3.83
CA LEU A 33 -20.57 -51.95 -5.27
C LEU A 33 -20.90 -50.71 -6.11
N GLY A 34 -19.85 -49.99 -6.47
CA GLY A 34 -19.81 -49.04 -7.58
C GLY A 34 -18.42 -48.43 -7.67
N GLU A 35 -17.63 -48.87 -8.65
CA GLU A 35 -16.29 -48.39 -8.96
C GLU A 35 -16.27 -46.86 -9.15
N PRO A 36 -15.26 -46.12 -8.68
CA PRO A 36 -15.09 -44.75 -9.07
C PRO A 36 -14.37 -44.71 -10.43
N THR A 37 -15.15 -44.48 -11.50
CA THR A 37 -14.59 -43.98 -12.75
C THR A 37 -13.88 -42.66 -12.45
N VAL A 38 -12.57 -42.66 -12.64
CA VAL A 38 -11.72 -41.47 -12.57
C VAL A 38 -12.12 -40.55 -13.71
N ASP A 39 -12.88 -39.50 -13.40
CA ASP A 39 -13.15 -38.41 -14.33
C ASP A 39 -11.94 -37.47 -14.30
N GLU A 40 -11.12 -37.58 -15.34
CA GLU A 40 -9.93 -36.78 -15.60
C GLU A 40 -10.37 -35.35 -16.00
N PRO A 41 -9.88 -34.27 -15.36
CA PRO A 41 -10.26 -32.93 -15.79
C PRO A 41 -9.53 -32.55 -17.09
N HIS A 42 -10.29 -32.49 -18.18
CA HIS A 42 -9.89 -31.89 -19.46
C HIS A 42 -9.32 -30.47 -19.29
N PRO A 43 -8.17 -30.13 -19.91
CA PRO A 43 -7.70 -28.75 -19.98
C PRO A 43 -8.47 -27.97 -21.05
N THR A 44 -9.13 -26.89 -20.64
CA THR A 44 -9.74 -25.88 -21.51
C THR A 44 -8.64 -25.13 -22.29
N PRO A 45 -8.73 -24.97 -23.62
CA PRO A 45 -7.77 -24.16 -24.36
C PRO A 45 -8.06 -22.67 -24.19
N LEU A 46 -7.01 -21.89 -23.93
CA LEU A 46 -7.06 -20.42 -23.85
C LEU A 46 -7.41 -19.79 -25.21
N PRO A 47 -8.19 -18.69 -25.25
CA PRO A 47 -8.47 -17.98 -26.48
C PRO A 47 -7.25 -17.18 -26.96
N ASN A 48 -7.06 -17.24 -28.28
CA ASN A 48 -5.96 -16.72 -29.08
C ASN A 48 -5.66 -15.22 -28.82
N LEU A 49 -4.48 -14.94 -28.27
CA LEU A 49 -3.98 -13.59 -28.04
C LEU A 49 -3.56 -12.97 -29.37
N ARG A 50 -4.40 -12.07 -29.86
CA ARG A 50 -4.15 -11.23 -31.04
C ARG A 50 -2.88 -10.41 -30.79
N ALA A 51 -1.91 -10.54 -31.69
CA ALA A 51 -0.62 -9.85 -31.69
C ALA A 51 -0.79 -8.34 -31.43
N GLN A 52 -0.21 -7.86 -30.33
CA GLN A 52 0.08 -6.43 -30.10
C GLN A 52 1.47 -6.14 -30.67
N PRO A 53 1.66 -5.07 -31.46
CA PRO A 53 2.98 -4.65 -31.91
C PRO A 53 3.75 -3.96 -30.77
N ASP A 54 5.07 -4.17 -30.78
CA ASP A 54 6.01 -3.83 -29.73
C ASP A 54 6.13 -2.31 -29.44
N PRO A 55 6.27 -1.88 -28.18
CA PRO A 55 6.33 -0.46 -27.81
C PRO A 55 7.71 0.21 -27.96
N TRP A 56 8.64 -0.35 -28.76
CA TRP A 56 10.06 0.05 -28.77
C TRP A 56 10.55 0.64 -30.11
N SER A 57 9.65 1.16 -30.94
CA SER A 57 10.04 1.97 -32.10
C SER A 57 10.42 3.38 -31.66
N LEU A 58 11.71 3.58 -31.40
CA LEU A 58 12.34 4.89 -31.21
C LEU A 58 12.61 5.53 -32.58
N ASP A 59 11.86 6.58 -32.93
CA ASP A 59 12.26 7.52 -33.99
C ASP A 59 13.35 8.47 -33.46
N PRO A 60 14.41 8.79 -34.24
CA PRO A 60 15.38 9.81 -33.88
C PRO A 60 14.91 11.24 -34.25
N PRO A 61 15.39 12.28 -33.53
CA PRO A 61 14.98 13.66 -33.77
C PRO A 61 15.81 14.31 -34.89
N ALA A 62 15.15 15.07 -35.75
CA ALA A 62 15.81 16.03 -36.63
C ALA A 62 15.64 17.44 -36.06
N ASP A 63 16.78 18.01 -35.70
CA ASP A 63 17.05 19.42 -35.44
C ASP A 63 16.90 20.23 -36.75
N ASP A 64 16.53 21.50 -36.64
CA ASP A 64 17.11 22.64 -37.38
C ASP A 64 16.15 23.85 -37.45
N GLY A 65 16.41 24.83 -36.58
CA GLY A 65 16.48 26.25 -36.97
C GLY A 65 15.25 27.15 -36.77
N PRO A 66 15.34 28.16 -35.89
CA PRO A 66 14.50 29.36 -35.95
C PRO A 66 15.24 30.50 -36.66
N LEU A 67 14.58 31.18 -37.60
CA LEU A 67 15.06 32.47 -38.13
C LEU A 67 13.90 33.47 -38.12
N THR A 68 13.97 34.42 -37.19
CA THR A 68 13.24 35.70 -37.22
C THR A 68 14.19 36.82 -36.81
N ASP A 69 13.87 38.02 -37.30
CA ASP A 69 14.56 39.31 -37.18
C ASP A 69 15.83 39.41 -38.04
N GLY A 70 16.06 40.44 -38.84
CA GLY A 70 15.51 41.79 -38.91
C GLY A 70 16.67 42.74 -39.24
N ALA A 71 16.35 43.83 -39.94
CA ALA A 71 17.12 45.08 -40.07
C ALA A 71 18.05 45.30 -41.30
N ASP A 72 18.05 46.59 -41.66
CA ASP A 72 19.03 47.40 -42.41
C ASP A 72 19.02 47.29 -43.96
N ASP A 73 19.19 48.34 -44.78
CA ASP A 73 19.62 49.72 -44.55
C ASP A 73 19.30 50.63 -45.76
N ASP A 74 19.33 51.94 -45.49
CA ASP A 74 19.67 53.14 -46.27
C ASP A 74 19.77 53.15 -47.83
N SER A 75 19.24 54.24 -48.44
CA SER A 75 19.91 54.98 -49.54
C SER A 75 19.16 56.26 -49.99
N GLY A 76 19.71 57.42 -49.61
CA GLY A 76 20.10 58.56 -50.47
C GLY A 76 19.16 59.24 -51.49
N SER A 77 18.98 60.57 -51.34
CA SER A 77 19.11 61.63 -52.38
C SER A 77 18.64 62.97 -51.80
N GLU A 78 19.53 63.90 -51.40
CA GLU A 78 20.10 65.01 -52.20
C GLU A 78 19.11 65.82 -53.06
N ALA A 79 18.88 67.10 -52.70
CA ALA A 79 19.19 68.28 -53.53
C ALA A 79 18.59 69.60 -52.96
N SER A 80 19.47 70.61 -52.81
CA SER A 80 19.36 72.03 -53.24
C SER A 80 17.99 72.75 -53.22
N SER A 81 17.83 74.02 -52.81
CA SER A 81 18.73 75.18 -52.80
C SER A 81 18.06 76.39 -52.12
N ALA A 82 18.90 77.20 -51.48
CA ALA A 82 18.87 78.65 -51.23
C ALA A 82 17.62 79.50 -51.59
N THR A 83 17.19 80.37 -50.66
CA THR A 83 17.34 81.85 -50.72
C THR A 83 16.50 82.54 -49.63
N ARG A 84 17.17 83.27 -48.72
CA ARG A 84 16.63 84.36 -47.85
C ARG A 84 16.74 85.69 -48.61
N PRO A 85 16.12 86.85 -48.25
CA PRO A 85 15.83 87.37 -46.89
C PRO A 85 14.45 88.11 -46.78
N HIS A 86 13.92 88.52 -45.61
CA HIS A 86 14.30 89.72 -44.84
C HIS A 86 13.43 89.87 -43.57
N ALA A 87 14.02 90.56 -42.58
CA ALA A 87 13.40 91.48 -41.61
C ALA A 87 12.28 90.93 -40.68
N ALA A 88 12.62 90.60 -39.44
CA ALA A 88 12.68 91.53 -38.30
C ALA A 88 11.33 91.63 -37.54
N LEU A 89 11.26 90.94 -36.40
CA LEU A 89 10.80 91.61 -35.18
C LEU A 89 11.44 90.92 -33.97
N ARG A 90 12.19 91.71 -33.20
CA ARG A 90 12.77 91.34 -31.91
C ARG A 90 11.62 91.03 -30.94
N VAL A 91 11.65 89.84 -30.34
CA VAL A 91 10.85 89.51 -29.15
C VAL A 91 11.80 89.10 -28.03
N LEU A 92 11.54 89.69 -26.87
CA LEU A 92 12.31 89.61 -25.62
C LEU A 92 12.50 88.16 -25.14
N PRO A 93 13.67 87.79 -24.57
CA PRO A 93 13.88 86.47 -24.00
C PRO A 93 13.36 86.45 -22.55
N GLY A 94 12.74 85.33 -22.11
CA GLY A 94 12.69 85.07 -20.66
C GLY A 94 11.49 84.37 -20.03
N VAL A 95 10.57 83.71 -20.75
CA VAL A 95 9.43 83.01 -20.10
C VAL A 95 9.32 81.50 -20.46
N GLY A 96 10.10 81.01 -21.42
CA GLY A 96 9.92 79.67 -21.99
C GLY A 96 10.42 78.48 -21.14
N GLN A 97 11.27 78.67 -20.14
CA GLN A 97 11.86 77.55 -19.39
C GLN A 97 10.98 77.03 -18.23
N ARG A 98 10.26 77.92 -17.53
CA ARG A 98 9.33 77.49 -16.46
C ARG A 98 8.06 76.83 -17.00
N ALA A 99 7.55 77.26 -18.16
CA ALA A 99 6.41 76.62 -18.81
C ALA A 99 6.72 75.19 -19.28
N ARG A 100 7.95 74.91 -19.75
CA ARG A 100 8.35 73.56 -20.20
C ARG A 100 8.54 72.57 -19.05
N GLN A 101 8.94 73.03 -17.86
CA GLN A 101 8.99 72.18 -16.66
C GLN A 101 7.60 71.84 -16.14
N PHE A 102 6.68 72.81 -16.09
CA PHE A 102 5.28 72.54 -15.75
C PHE A 102 4.63 71.54 -16.72
N VAL A 103 4.88 71.67 -18.03
CA VAL A 103 4.35 70.70 -19.02
C VAL A 103 4.98 69.31 -18.86
N ARG A 104 6.28 69.20 -18.55
CA ARG A 104 6.94 67.89 -18.32
C ARG A 104 6.46 67.21 -17.04
N GLU A 105 6.35 67.95 -15.94
CA GLU A 105 5.88 67.38 -14.67
C GLU A 105 4.41 66.96 -14.75
N HIS A 106 3.55 67.77 -15.39
CA HIS A 106 2.16 67.38 -15.62
C HIS A 106 2.03 66.19 -16.58
N LEU A 107 2.88 66.08 -17.61
CA LEU A 107 2.88 64.90 -18.49
C LEU A 107 3.32 63.62 -17.77
N VAL A 108 4.28 63.71 -16.84
CA VAL A 108 4.69 62.55 -16.03
C VAL A 108 3.54 62.12 -15.11
N VAL A 109 2.86 63.06 -14.46
CA VAL A 109 1.70 62.76 -13.60
C VAL A 109 0.55 62.16 -14.40
N VAL A 110 0.23 62.71 -15.57
CA VAL A 110 -0.79 62.14 -16.48
C VAL A 110 -0.40 60.74 -16.93
N GLY A 111 0.89 60.52 -17.27
CA GLY A 111 1.41 59.21 -17.63
C GLY A 111 1.25 58.17 -16.52
N ILE A 112 1.55 58.53 -15.26
CA ILE A 112 1.39 57.64 -14.11
C ILE A 112 -0.09 57.32 -13.86
N ILE A 113 -0.99 58.29 -14.01
CA ILE A 113 -2.44 58.07 -13.85
C ILE A 113 -2.97 57.12 -14.93
N VAL A 114 -2.58 57.32 -16.20
CA VAL A 114 -2.96 56.43 -17.29
C VAL A 114 -2.42 55.03 -17.08
N LEU A 115 -1.14 54.90 -16.70
CA LEU A 115 -0.50 53.60 -16.48
C LEU A 115 -1.14 52.86 -15.30
N SER A 116 -1.46 53.57 -14.21
CA SER A 116 -2.18 53.02 -13.06
C SER A 116 -3.61 52.59 -13.44
N GLY A 117 -4.31 53.37 -14.26
CA GLY A 117 -5.64 53.02 -14.79
C GLY A 117 -5.61 51.81 -15.71
N CYS A 118 -4.61 51.69 -16.58
CA CYS A 118 -4.39 50.52 -17.42
C CYS A 118 -4.05 49.28 -16.59
N LEU A 119 -3.19 49.42 -15.57
CA LEU A 119 -2.83 48.33 -14.67
C LEU A 119 -4.05 47.84 -13.87
N TRP A 120 -4.85 48.77 -13.34
CA TRP A 120 -6.09 48.46 -12.62
C TRP A 120 -7.15 47.84 -13.54
N GLY A 121 -7.31 48.36 -14.75
CA GLY A 121 -8.22 47.81 -15.77
C GLY A 121 -7.84 46.39 -16.18
N GLY A 122 -6.55 46.13 -16.42
CA GLY A 122 -6.03 44.79 -16.70
C GLY A 122 -6.20 43.83 -15.53
N TYR A 123 -5.92 44.28 -14.30
CA TYR A 123 -6.12 43.49 -13.09
C TYR A 123 -7.60 43.17 -12.83
N SER A 124 -8.48 44.15 -13.05
CA SER A 124 -9.95 44.00 -12.99
C SER A 124 -10.45 42.97 -13.99
N MET A 125 -9.93 43.01 -15.23
CA MET A 125 -10.33 42.06 -16.27
C MET A 125 -9.80 40.64 -15.98
N PHE A 126 -8.63 40.51 -15.36
CA PHE A 126 -8.09 39.21 -14.92
C PHE A 126 -8.84 38.64 -13.70
N GLN A 127 -9.39 39.51 -12.86
CA GLN A 127 -10.25 39.14 -11.72
C GLN A 127 -11.71 38.88 -12.12
N ALA A 128 -12.11 39.24 -13.34
CA ALA A 128 -13.39 38.85 -13.93
C ALA A 128 -13.34 37.36 -14.29
N ARG A 129 -13.40 36.50 -13.26
CA ARG A 129 -13.77 35.09 -13.43
C ARG A 129 -15.11 35.10 -14.15
N THR A 130 -15.15 34.48 -15.33
CA THR A 130 -16.39 34.22 -16.05
C THR A 130 -17.27 33.34 -15.17
N ALA A 131 -18.17 33.95 -14.41
CA ALA A 131 -19.29 33.24 -13.83
C ALA A 131 -20.15 32.77 -15.01
N PRO A 132 -20.31 31.45 -15.23
CA PRO A 132 -21.15 30.98 -16.32
C PRO A 132 -22.59 31.44 -16.05
N VAL A 133 -23.15 32.19 -16.99
CA VAL A 133 -24.57 32.52 -17.01
C VAL A 133 -25.33 31.22 -17.23
N ALA A 134 -26.10 30.81 -16.22
CA ALA A 134 -27.01 29.68 -16.32
C ALA A 134 -28.07 29.98 -17.37
N VAL A 135 -27.92 29.36 -18.55
CA VAL A 135 -28.95 29.35 -19.59
C VAL A 135 -30.13 28.53 -19.04
N ALA A 136 -31.31 29.12 -19.07
CA ALA A 136 -32.56 28.48 -18.68
C ALA A 136 -32.75 27.14 -19.40
N ALA A 137 -33.07 26.12 -18.61
CA ALA A 137 -33.24 24.74 -19.03
C ALA A 137 -34.33 24.55 -20.12
N PRO A 138 -34.07 23.74 -21.15
CA PRO A 138 -35.12 22.98 -21.80
C PRO A 138 -35.28 21.60 -21.14
N ALA A 139 -36.54 21.24 -20.90
CA ALA A 139 -37.13 19.93 -20.68
C ALA A 139 -36.30 18.81 -19.99
N ALA A 140 -36.85 18.34 -18.87
CA ALA A 140 -36.46 17.15 -18.14
C ALA A 140 -36.10 15.97 -19.07
N SER A 141 -34.80 15.70 -19.15
CA SER A 141 -34.30 14.35 -19.42
C SER A 141 -34.00 13.72 -18.07
N VAL A 142 -34.55 12.53 -17.81
CA VAL A 142 -34.21 11.72 -16.65
C VAL A 142 -32.74 11.32 -16.81
N GLN A 143 -31.85 12.11 -16.22
CA GLN A 143 -30.45 11.72 -16.09
C GLN A 143 -30.34 10.79 -14.90
N ILE A 144 -30.11 9.51 -15.16
CA ILE A 144 -29.62 8.56 -14.17
C ILE A 144 -28.22 9.06 -13.81
N SER A 145 -28.15 9.87 -12.75
CA SER A 145 -26.88 10.27 -12.14
C SER A 145 -26.29 9.01 -11.52
N VAL A 146 -25.35 8.39 -12.23
CA VAL A 146 -24.50 7.36 -11.64
C VAL A 146 -23.74 8.08 -10.52
N PRO A 147 -23.88 7.67 -9.24
CA PRO A 147 -23.16 8.33 -8.16
C PRO A 147 -21.67 8.27 -8.47
N GLN A 148 -21.09 9.43 -8.75
CA GLN A 148 -19.64 9.58 -8.82
C GLN A 148 -19.12 9.17 -7.44
N PRO A 149 -18.22 8.17 -7.35
CA PRO A 149 -17.74 7.72 -6.06
C PRO A 149 -17.01 8.89 -5.39
N SER A 150 -17.63 9.47 -4.35
CA SER A 150 -16.93 10.27 -3.36
C SER A 150 -15.74 9.43 -2.88
N PRO A 151 -14.52 9.98 -2.77
CA PRO A 151 -13.41 9.23 -2.18
C PRO A 151 -13.82 8.88 -0.76
N SER A 152 -14.18 7.61 -0.54
CA SER A 152 -14.40 7.08 0.80
C SER A 152 -13.13 7.33 1.61
N PRO A 153 -13.22 7.80 2.87
CA PRO A 153 -12.03 7.98 3.68
C PRO A 153 -11.30 6.64 3.73
N SER A 154 -10.13 6.57 3.09
CA SER A 154 -9.31 5.38 3.08
C SER A 154 -8.94 5.10 4.53
N ALA A 155 -9.44 4.00 5.10
CA ALA A 155 -9.05 3.62 6.45
C ALA A 155 -7.53 3.50 6.48
N THR A 156 -6.91 4.07 7.51
CA THR A 156 -5.47 4.05 7.70
C THR A 156 -5.12 3.14 8.87
N VAL A 157 -3.93 2.57 8.79
CA VAL A 157 -3.40 1.54 9.66
C VAL A 157 -2.08 2.07 10.22
N LEU A 158 -1.93 2.01 11.55
CA LEU A 158 -0.73 2.42 12.26
C LEU A 158 0.16 1.21 12.52
N VAL A 159 1.41 1.34 12.09
CA VAL A 159 2.38 0.24 12.10
C VAL A 159 3.67 0.73 12.74
N HIS A 160 4.18 -0.02 13.70
CA HIS A 160 5.43 0.29 14.38
C HIS A 160 6.60 -0.40 13.67
N VAL A 161 7.49 0.36 13.04
CA VAL A 161 8.68 -0.17 12.35
C VAL A 161 9.94 0.08 13.19
N LEU A 162 10.68 -0.98 13.52
CA LEU A 162 11.87 -0.97 14.35
C LEU A 162 13.08 -1.56 13.63
N GLY A 163 14.27 -1.15 14.07
CA GLY A 163 15.54 -1.77 13.69
C GLY A 163 16.22 -1.12 12.49
N GLU A 164 16.73 -1.93 11.57
CA GLU A 164 17.59 -1.52 10.44
C GLU A 164 16.79 -0.90 9.28
N VAL A 165 16.04 0.17 9.59
CA VAL A 165 15.35 1.06 8.65
C VAL A 165 15.83 2.49 8.85
N ARG A 166 15.71 3.35 7.83
CA ARG A 166 16.25 4.73 7.91
C ARG A 166 15.56 5.58 8.96
N LYS A 167 14.24 5.45 9.11
CA LYS A 167 13.41 6.21 10.06
C LYS A 167 12.55 5.23 10.87
N PRO A 168 13.10 4.61 11.93
CA PRO A 168 12.31 3.77 12.82
C PRO A 168 11.27 4.63 13.57
N GLY A 169 10.10 4.06 13.81
CA GLY A 169 8.97 4.74 14.43
C GLY A 169 7.63 4.20 13.95
N VAL A 170 6.56 4.91 14.30
CA VAL A 170 5.19 4.59 13.85
C VAL A 170 4.93 5.27 12.51
N VAL A 171 4.47 4.50 11.53
CA VAL A 171 4.07 4.97 10.19
C VAL A 171 2.58 4.72 9.97
N SER A 172 1.93 5.64 9.26
CA SER A 172 0.53 5.51 8.85
C SER A 172 0.46 5.10 7.38
N LEU A 173 -0.29 4.04 7.11
CA LEU A 173 -0.41 3.43 5.79
C LEU A 173 -1.90 3.21 5.45
N PRO A 174 -2.31 3.21 4.17
CA PRO A 174 -3.66 2.79 3.79
C PRO A 174 -3.96 1.36 4.24
N GLU A 175 -5.22 1.03 4.50
CA GLU A 175 -5.63 -0.34 4.79
C GLU A 175 -5.26 -1.30 3.66
N GLY A 176 -4.84 -2.51 4.02
CA GLY A 176 -4.38 -3.51 3.05
C GLY A 176 -2.96 -3.29 2.50
N SER A 177 -2.25 -2.26 2.96
CA SER A 177 -0.82 -2.07 2.68
C SER A 177 0.01 -3.28 3.09
N ARG A 178 1.11 -3.52 2.38
CA ARG A 178 2.01 -4.65 2.61
C ARG A 178 3.21 -4.25 3.46
N VAL A 179 3.94 -5.25 3.96
CA VAL A 179 5.16 -5.08 4.75
C VAL A 179 6.19 -4.22 4.00
N GLN A 180 6.31 -4.39 2.68
CA GLN A 180 7.15 -3.55 1.83
C GLN A 180 6.78 -2.06 1.88
N ASP A 181 5.48 -1.74 1.89
CA ASP A 181 5.00 -0.36 1.90
C ASP A 181 5.34 0.31 3.23
N ALA A 182 5.23 -0.44 4.34
CA ALA A 182 5.64 0.01 5.66
C ALA A 182 7.14 0.33 5.74
N ILE A 183 7.98 -0.54 5.17
CA ILE A 183 9.43 -0.32 5.10
C ILE A 183 9.76 0.89 4.24
N THR A 184 9.07 1.06 3.11
CA THR A 184 9.24 2.21 2.21
C THR A 184 8.84 3.51 2.90
N ALA A 185 7.71 3.52 3.62
CA ALA A 185 7.27 4.64 4.43
C ALA A 185 8.25 4.97 5.57
N ALA A 186 8.93 3.96 6.14
CA ALA A 186 10.02 4.12 7.09
C ALA A 186 11.36 4.55 6.45
N GLY A 187 11.37 4.91 5.17
CA GLY A 187 12.54 5.40 4.44
C GLY A 187 13.42 4.29 3.86
N GLY A 188 12.95 3.05 3.81
CA GLY A 188 13.67 1.91 3.27
C GLY A 188 14.65 1.26 4.25
N LEU A 189 15.18 0.12 3.83
CA LEU A 189 16.16 -0.67 4.57
C LEU A 189 17.53 0.04 4.59
N THR A 190 18.28 -0.14 5.68
CA THR A 190 19.71 0.27 5.74
C THR A 190 20.60 -0.76 5.04
N SER A 191 21.87 -0.43 4.81
CA SER A 191 22.86 -1.36 4.22
C SER A 191 23.20 -2.56 5.11
N ARG A 192 22.80 -2.52 6.39
CA ARG A 192 23.02 -3.62 7.35
C ARG A 192 21.77 -4.49 7.55
N ALA A 193 20.64 -4.08 6.99
CA ALA A 193 19.38 -4.80 7.12
C ALA A 193 19.42 -6.13 6.38
N LYS A 194 18.95 -7.20 7.02
CA LYS A 194 18.70 -8.48 6.36
C LYS A 194 17.21 -8.86 6.50
N PRO A 195 16.40 -8.63 5.45
CA PRO A 195 14.98 -8.97 5.47
C PRO A 195 14.70 -10.43 5.14
N GLY A 196 15.69 -11.31 4.99
CA GLY A 196 15.58 -12.63 4.33
C GLY A 196 14.36 -13.48 4.71
N ASP A 197 14.00 -13.56 5.99
CA ASP A 197 12.87 -14.38 6.46
C ASP A 197 11.53 -13.63 6.50
N LEU A 198 11.54 -12.34 6.15
CA LEU A 198 10.38 -11.47 6.22
C LEU A 198 9.58 -11.54 4.93
N ASN A 199 8.32 -11.97 5.03
CA ASN A 199 7.39 -11.90 3.90
C ASN A 199 7.00 -10.44 3.61
N LEU A 200 7.75 -9.81 2.70
CA LEU A 200 7.52 -8.42 2.27
C LEU A 200 6.15 -8.19 1.62
N ALA A 201 5.55 -9.25 1.08
CA ALA A 201 4.23 -9.22 0.48
C ALA A 201 3.10 -9.42 1.50
N ALA A 202 3.38 -9.77 2.76
CA ALA A 202 2.33 -9.94 3.76
C ALA A 202 1.58 -8.61 3.99
N ARG A 203 0.26 -8.70 4.15
CA ARG A 203 -0.57 -7.54 4.53
C ARG A 203 -0.26 -7.14 5.96
N VAL A 204 -0.24 -5.84 6.21
CA VAL A 204 -0.02 -5.30 7.54
C VAL A 204 -1.36 -4.93 8.16
N SER A 205 -1.54 -5.32 9.42
CA SER A 205 -2.70 -5.01 10.23
C SER A 205 -2.44 -3.85 11.18
N ASP A 206 -3.49 -3.25 11.71
CA ASP A 206 -3.38 -2.15 12.67
C ASP A 206 -2.74 -2.64 13.97
N GLY A 207 -1.83 -1.83 14.50
CA GLY A 207 -1.03 -2.19 15.68
C GLY A 207 0.06 -3.23 15.41
N ALA A 208 0.34 -3.60 14.15
CA ALA A 208 1.45 -4.49 13.84
C ALA A 208 2.82 -3.85 14.14
N GLN A 209 3.76 -4.66 14.61
CA GLN A 209 5.15 -4.28 14.85
C GLN A 209 6.08 -5.03 13.90
N LEU A 210 6.80 -4.31 13.05
CA LEU A 210 7.83 -4.86 12.18
C LEU A 210 9.18 -4.64 12.83
N VAL A 211 9.93 -5.71 13.06
CA VAL A 211 11.30 -5.64 13.58
C VAL A 211 12.25 -6.09 12.48
N ILE A 212 13.05 -5.16 11.97
CA ILE A 212 14.05 -5.41 10.94
C ILE A 212 15.42 -5.57 11.60
N GLY A 213 15.99 -6.77 11.57
CA GLY A 213 17.27 -7.08 12.20
C GLY A 213 18.41 -7.33 11.20
N ARG A 214 19.62 -7.47 11.74
CA ARG A 214 20.83 -7.86 10.99
C ARG A 214 20.94 -9.37 10.73
N SER A 215 20.27 -10.17 11.55
CA SER A 215 20.32 -11.65 11.52
C SER A 215 18.95 -12.29 11.28
N GLY A 216 17.92 -11.49 10.98
CA GLY A 216 16.55 -11.93 10.83
C GLY A 216 15.56 -10.79 11.07
N SER A 217 14.44 -10.82 10.39
CA SER A 217 13.38 -9.80 10.50
C SER A 217 12.04 -10.49 10.71
N GLN A 218 11.20 -9.95 11.60
CA GLN A 218 9.95 -10.57 12.02
C GLN A 218 8.81 -9.55 12.11
N VAL A 219 7.60 -9.98 11.75
CA VAL A 219 6.37 -9.23 12.03
C VAL A 219 5.77 -9.78 13.32
N ARG A 220 5.63 -8.94 14.33
CA ARG A 220 4.88 -9.23 15.56
C ARG A 220 3.54 -8.52 15.47
N THR A 221 2.47 -9.29 15.40
CA THR A 221 1.11 -8.78 15.57
C THR A 221 0.63 -9.12 16.98
N THR A 222 -0.13 -8.22 17.59
CA THR A 222 -0.75 -8.48 18.91
C THR A 222 -1.87 -9.53 18.84
N ASN A 223 -2.26 -9.95 17.63
CA ASN A 223 -3.08 -11.11 17.39
C ASN A 223 -2.15 -12.30 17.13
N ALA A 224 -1.67 -12.91 18.22
CA ALA A 224 -0.93 -14.15 18.19
C ALA A 224 -1.83 -15.29 17.68
N SER A 225 -1.96 -15.42 16.36
CA SER A 225 -2.27 -16.70 15.75
C SER A 225 -1.00 -17.52 15.74
N THR A 226 -1.02 -18.55 16.56
CA THR A 226 -0.06 -19.64 16.71
C THR A 226 0.22 -20.31 15.36
N SER A 227 1.10 -19.74 14.54
CA SER A 227 1.76 -20.47 13.46
C SER A 227 3.06 -21.04 14.00
N THR A 228 2.96 -22.27 14.50
CA THR A 228 4.07 -23.16 14.81
C THR A 228 4.91 -23.32 13.55
N GLY A 229 6.00 -22.56 13.47
CA GLY A 229 6.93 -22.55 12.34
C GLY A 229 8.30 -22.09 12.80
N THR A 230 8.75 -22.55 13.96
CA THR A 230 10.15 -22.46 14.36
C THR A 230 10.82 -23.77 13.98
N THR A 231 11.27 -23.86 12.74
CA THR A 231 12.27 -24.84 12.30
C THR A 231 13.65 -24.37 12.79
N ALA A 232 13.80 -24.26 14.10
CA ALA A 232 15.09 -24.15 14.75
C ALA A 232 15.22 -25.40 15.60
N ASP A 233 15.68 -26.49 14.97
CA ASP A 233 16.23 -27.69 15.62
C ASP A 233 15.65 -27.94 17.03
N VAL A 234 14.33 -28.13 17.10
CA VAL A 234 13.64 -28.27 18.39
C VAL A 234 13.82 -29.72 18.79
N THR A 235 14.97 -30.01 19.39
CA THR A 235 15.18 -31.27 20.09
C THR A 235 14.06 -31.44 21.11
N VAL A 236 13.22 -32.46 20.92
CA VAL A 236 12.07 -32.74 21.79
C VAL A 236 12.58 -33.32 23.11
N ASP A 237 12.03 -32.88 24.23
CA ASP A 237 12.39 -33.42 25.54
C ASP A 237 11.47 -34.59 25.91
N LEU A 238 12.01 -35.80 26.01
CA LEU A 238 11.24 -37.03 26.28
C LEU A 238 10.49 -37.00 27.62
N ASN A 239 11.02 -36.27 28.60
CA ASN A 239 10.44 -36.21 29.94
C ASN A 239 9.27 -35.24 30.02
N THR A 240 9.25 -34.19 29.20
CA THR A 240 8.20 -33.16 29.22
C THR A 240 7.28 -33.16 28.00
N ALA A 241 7.63 -33.88 26.93
CA ALA A 241 6.89 -33.85 25.68
C ALA A 241 5.45 -34.35 25.84
N THR A 242 4.55 -33.72 25.07
CA THR A 242 3.16 -34.15 24.90
C THR A 242 3.03 -35.15 23.74
N VAL A 243 1.86 -35.79 23.60
CA VAL A 243 1.60 -36.75 22.51
C VAL A 243 1.85 -36.11 21.15
N GLU A 244 1.37 -34.88 20.97
CA GLU A 244 1.44 -34.13 19.73
C GLU A 244 2.89 -33.78 19.38
N GLN A 245 3.73 -33.51 20.40
CA GLN A 245 5.15 -33.20 20.22
C GLN A 245 5.99 -34.46 19.95
N LEU A 246 5.56 -35.61 20.42
CA LEU A 246 6.21 -36.89 20.10
C LEU A 246 5.80 -37.38 18.70
N ASP A 247 4.58 -37.10 18.26
CA ASP A 247 4.06 -37.44 16.93
C ASP A 247 4.72 -36.64 15.79
N THR A 248 5.39 -35.52 16.10
CA THR A 248 6.17 -34.79 15.09
C THR A 248 7.53 -35.42 14.80
N LEU A 249 7.95 -36.44 15.56
CA LEU A 249 9.24 -37.10 15.38
C LEU A 249 9.20 -38.09 14.20
N PRO A 250 10.27 -38.17 13.39
CA PRO A 250 10.32 -39.08 12.25
C PRO A 250 10.19 -40.54 12.71
N GLY A 251 9.22 -41.25 12.13
CA GLY A 251 8.97 -42.66 12.47
C GLY A 251 8.20 -42.89 13.78
N VAL A 252 7.77 -41.82 14.48
CA VAL A 252 6.86 -41.89 15.63
C VAL A 252 5.47 -41.46 15.17
N GLY A 253 4.52 -42.38 15.23
CA GLY A 253 3.10 -42.08 15.03
C GLY A 253 2.36 -41.94 16.36
N PRO A 254 1.05 -41.62 16.33
CA PRO A 254 0.26 -41.36 17.54
C PRO A 254 0.22 -42.58 18.47
N VAL A 255 0.24 -43.79 17.91
CA VAL A 255 0.29 -45.04 18.68
C VAL A 255 1.61 -45.21 19.42
N THR A 256 2.74 -44.90 18.76
CA THR A 256 4.08 -44.99 19.37
C THR A 256 4.28 -43.90 20.41
N ALA A 257 3.81 -42.67 20.13
CA ALA A 257 3.83 -41.56 21.08
C ALA A 257 3.09 -41.90 22.39
N GLN A 258 1.91 -42.52 22.28
CA GLN A 258 1.16 -43.00 23.46
C GLN A 258 1.94 -44.05 24.26
N LYS A 259 2.66 -44.95 23.59
CA LYS A 259 3.49 -45.96 24.26
C LYS A 259 4.69 -45.36 24.98
N ILE A 260 5.30 -44.31 24.44
CA ILE A 260 6.38 -43.57 25.11
C ILE A 260 5.87 -42.96 26.43
N LEU A 261 4.66 -42.37 26.43
CA LEU A 261 4.04 -41.85 27.65
C LEU A 261 3.64 -42.95 28.65
N ALA A 262 3.15 -44.08 28.15
CA ALA A 262 2.84 -45.24 28.98
C ALA A 262 4.11 -45.80 29.63
N TRP A 263 5.21 -45.91 28.88
CA TRP A 263 6.51 -46.30 29.39
C TRP A 263 6.99 -45.33 30.47
N ARG A 264 6.87 -44.01 30.25
CA ARG A 264 7.20 -42.97 31.24
C ARG A 264 6.40 -43.10 32.54
N SER A 265 5.14 -43.51 32.43
CA SER A 265 4.26 -43.69 33.58
C SER A 265 4.58 -44.97 34.36
N ALA A 266 5.04 -46.02 33.68
CA ALA A 266 5.36 -47.32 34.27
C ALA A 266 6.78 -47.41 34.84
N HIS A 267 7.78 -46.87 34.13
CA HIS A 267 9.20 -46.96 34.48
C HIS A 267 9.75 -45.65 35.08
N GLY A 268 9.00 -44.56 34.98
CA GLY A 268 9.40 -43.24 35.43
C GLY A 268 10.04 -42.40 34.32
N ARG A 269 10.76 -41.34 34.71
CA ARG A 269 11.46 -40.45 33.79
C ARG A 269 12.56 -41.20 33.04
N PHE A 270 12.73 -40.89 31.74
CA PHE A 270 13.88 -41.35 30.96
C PHE A 270 15.16 -40.79 31.60
N ARG A 271 16.24 -41.59 31.67
CA ARG A 271 17.57 -41.13 32.13
C ARG A 271 18.57 -41.03 31.00
N SER A 272 18.30 -41.70 29.89
CA SER A 272 19.12 -41.67 28.69
C SER A 272 18.24 -41.82 27.46
N VAL A 273 18.69 -41.29 26.31
CA VAL A 273 17.97 -41.44 25.05
C VAL A 273 17.91 -42.92 24.64
N ALA A 274 18.88 -43.75 25.06
CA ALA A 274 18.95 -45.18 24.74
C ALA A 274 17.76 -46.01 25.27
N GLU A 275 17.12 -45.57 26.37
CA GLU A 275 15.94 -46.21 26.96
C GLU A 275 14.72 -46.19 26.03
N LEU A 276 14.70 -45.35 24.98
CA LEU A 276 13.67 -45.42 23.94
C LEU A 276 13.59 -46.80 23.26
N GLN A 277 14.68 -47.56 23.22
CA GLN A 277 14.69 -48.91 22.63
C GLN A 277 13.94 -49.95 23.48
N GLU A 278 13.65 -49.63 24.75
CA GLU A 278 12.83 -50.48 25.63
C GLU A 278 11.32 -50.27 25.41
N VAL A 279 10.95 -49.26 24.62
CA VAL A 279 9.55 -48.96 24.29
C VAL A 279 9.07 -49.83 23.14
N ASP A 280 7.96 -50.54 23.35
CA ASP A 280 7.36 -51.43 22.35
C ASP A 280 7.02 -50.71 21.03
N GLY A 281 7.74 -51.05 19.96
CA GLY A 281 7.54 -50.48 18.62
C GLY A 281 8.59 -49.45 18.20
N ILE A 282 9.59 -49.18 19.06
CA ILE A 282 10.80 -48.45 18.67
C ILE A 282 11.90 -49.46 18.38
N GLY A 283 12.06 -49.79 17.09
CA GLY A 283 13.17 -50.63 16.63
C GLY A 283 14.48 -49.85 16.47
N PRO A 284 15.61 -50.52 16.21
CA PRO A 284 16.91 -49.88 16.01
C PRO A 284 16.91 -48.87 14.86
N LYS A 285 16.07 -49.09 13.84
CA LYS A 285 15.88 -48.14 12.73
C LYS A 285 15.19 -46.85 13.18
N SER A 286 14.04 -46.96 13.85
CA SER A 286 13.31 -45.81 14.38
C SER A 286 14.16 -45.07 15.42
N TYR A 287 14.87 -45.79 16.28
CA TYR A 287 15.80 -45.18 17.24
C TYR A 287 16.87 -44.32 16.57
N ALA A 288 17.50 -44.81 15.49
CA ALA A 288 18.52 -44.04 14.77
C ALA A 288 17.97 -42.75 14.13
N GLU A 289 16.72 -42.77 13.66
CA GLU A 289 16.03 -41.62 13.08
C GLU A 289 15.61 -40.61 14.16
N ILE A 290 15.21 -41.10 15.34
CA ILE A 290 14.66 -40.29 16.44
C ILE A 290 15.77 -39.71 17.31
N ALA A 291 16.81 -40.47 17.65
CA ALA A 291 17.88 -40.10 18.57
C ALA A 291 18.50 -38.69 18.36
N PRO A 292 18.77 -38.21 17.13
CA PRO A 292 19.31 -36.86 16.93
C PRO A 292 18.30 -35.74 17.23
N HIS A 293 17.00 -36.04 17.30
CA HIS A 293 15.91 -35.09 17.48
C HIS A 293 15.33 -35.07 18.90
N VAL A 294 15.91 -35.81 19.86
CA VAL A 294 15.41 -35.91 21.24
C VAL A 294 16.50 -35.76 22.29
N ARG A 295 16.08 -35.25 23.46
CA ARG A 295 16.89 -35.11 24.68
C ARG A 295 16.11 -35.59 25.90
N VAL A 296 16.80 -35.72 27.03
CA VAL A 296 16.30 -36.22 28.32
C VAL A 296 16.54 -35.21 29.42
#